data_AF-A0A3D5N5U4-F1
#
_entry.id   AF-A0A3D5N5U4-F1
#
_cell.length_a   1.000
_cell.length_b   1.000
_cell.length_c   1.000
_cell.angle_alpha   90.00
_cell.angle_beta   90.00
_cell.angle_gamma   90.00
#
_symmetry.space_group_name_H-M   'P 1'
#
loop_
_entity.id
_entity.type
_entity.pdbx_description
1 polymer ?
#
loop_
_entity_poly.entity_id
_entity_poly.type
_entity_poly.pdbx_seq_one_letter_code
_entity_poly.pdbx_strand_id
1 'polypeptide(L)'
;MSGISVRSWISSIADRGRELLDLPLSTPQDQFAQLTAMCRDLVSQKGEARGTAIAREVVRMWENLPDEDNLRFFQMMQNDFSADRAKVTKAAEAFAKDPSEPNLAVLTHASEPVR
;
A
#
# COMPACT_ATOMS: atom_id res chain seq x y z
N MET A 1 -29.09 -12.31 28.70
CA MET A 1 -28.24 -12.77 27.59
C MET A 1 -27.97 -11.56 26.69
N SER A 2 -26.83 -10.90 26.86
CA SER A 2 -26.52 -9.67 26.13
C SER A 2 -26.10 -10.04 24.70
N GLY A 3 -26.87 -9.58 23.71
CA GLY A 3 -26.59 -9.81 22.30
C GLY A 3 -25.26 -9.16 21.91
N ILE A 4 -24.38 -9.95 21.29
CA ILE A 4 -23.07 -9.46 20.85
C ILE A 4 -23.31 -8.49 19.69
N SER A 5 -22.91 -7.23 19.87
CA SER A 5 -23.07 -6.17 18.88
C SER A 5 -22.12 -6.36 17.70
N VAL A 6 -22.58 -6.11 16.47
CA VAL A 6 -21.78 -6.23 15.23
C VAL A 6 -20.49 -5.42 15.30
N ARG A 7 -20.48 -4.27 16.01
CA ARG A 7 -19.25 -3.49 16.27
C ARG A 7 -18.22 -4.26 17.11
N SER A 8 -18.67 -5.02 18.10
CA SER A 8 -17.81 -5.83 18.97
C SER A 8 -17.24 -7.04 18.23
N TRP A 9 -17.97 -7.59 17.26
CA TRP A 9 -17.46 -8.63 16.37
C TRP A 9 -16.38 -8.09 15.42
N ILE A 10 -16.62 -6.93 14.80
CA ILE A 10 -15.64 -6.31 13.89
C ILE A 10 -14.37 -5.92 14.65
N SER A 11 -14.49 -5.35 15.85
CA SER A 11 -13.32 -5.06 16.68
C SER A 11 -12.58 -6.33 17.08
N SER A 12 -13.29 -7.39 17.49
CA SER A 12 -12.67 -8.67 17.87
C SER A 12 -11.90 -9.33 16.72
N ILE A 13 -12.41 -9.26 15.48
CA ILE A 13 -11.71 -9.77 14.29
C ILE A 13 -10.47 -8.92 14.00
N ALA A 14 -10.57 -7.59 14.14
CA ALA A 14 -9.43 -6.68 13.98
C ALA A 14 -8.35 -6.91 15.08
N ASP A 15 -8.76 -7.15 16.32
CA ASP A 15 -7.87 -7.40 17.45
C ASP A 15 -7.21 -8.77 17.35
N ARG A 16 -7.92 -9.80 16.88
CA ARG A 16 -7.34 -11.11 16.58
C ARG A 16 -6.39 -11.10 15.39
N GLY A 17 -6.62 -10.23 14.42
CA GLY A 17 -5.66 -9.96 13.35
C GLY A 17 -4.35 -9.38 13.89
N ARG A 18 -4.41 -8.59 14.96
CA ARG A 18 -3.26 -7.99 15.64
C ARG A 18 -2.43 -9.03 16.40
N GLU A 19 -3.07 -9.94 17.13
CA GLU A 19 -2.41 -11.07 17.79
C GLU A 19 -1.74 -12.04 16.78
N LEU A 20 -2.30 -12.17 15.57
CA LEU A 20 -1.69 -12.96 14.49
C LEU A 20 -0.53 -12.24 13.78
N LEU A 21 -0.45 -10.90 13.93
CA LEU A 21 0.63 -10.06 13.43
C LEU A 21 1.80 -9.91 14.42
N ASP A 22 1.75 -10.53 15.60
CA ASP A 22 2.88 -10.69 16.56
C ASP A 22 3.95 -11.66 16.00
N LEU A 23 4.38 -11.40 14.77
CA LEU A 23 5.74 -11.70 14.34
C LEU A 23 6.68 -10.93 15.28
N PRO A 24 7.82 -11.48 15.70
CA PRO A 24 8.86 -10.70 16.35
C PRO A 24 9.46 -9.76 15.31
N LEU A 25 8.75 -8.68 15.02
CA LEU A 25 9.28 -7.52 14.32
C LEU A 25 10.28 -6.94 15.32
N SER A 26 11.53 -7.36 15.17
CA SER A 26 12.68 -6.73 15.82
C SER A 26 12.43 -5.23 15.80
N THR A 27 12.41 -4.58 16.97
CA THR A 27 12.19 -3.14 17.09
C THR A 27 12.96 -2.43 15.98
N PRO A 28 12.28 -1.84 14.99
CA PRO A 28 12.98 -1.19 13.91
C PRO A 28 13.73 -0.02 14.53
N GLN A 29 15.04 0.03 14.32
CA GLN A 29 15.86 1.19 14.65
C GLN A 29 15.37 2.46 13.87
N ASP A 30 14.48 2.29 12.87
CA ASP A 30 13.85 3.35 12.07
C ASP A 30 12.34 3.05 11.81
N GLN A 31 11.44 3.84 12.42
CA GLN A 31 9.98 3.75 12.23
C GLN A 31 9.56 3.98 10.76
N PHE A 32 10.32 4.80 10.03
CA PHE A 32 10.05 5.11 8.63
C PHE A 32 10.27 3.90 7.73
N ALA A 33 11.29 3.08 8.02
CA ALA A 33 11.57 1.86 7.28
C ALA A 33 10.42 0.84 7.45
N GLN A 34 9.84 0.76 8.65
CA GLN A 34 8.68 -0.08 8.93
C GLN A 34 7.43 0.42 8.19
N LEU A 35 7.16 1.73 8.20
CA LEU A 35 6.06 2.32 7.43
C LEU A 35 6.20 1.99 5.93
N THR A 36 7.40 2.12 5.39
CA THR A 36 7.70 1.80 3.98
C THR A 36 7.43 0.33 3.65
N ALA A 37 7.83 -0.60 4.53
CA ALA A 37 7.58 -2.02 4.35
C ALA A 37 6.06 -2.33 4.36
N MET A 38 5.30 -1.72 5.27
CA MET A 38 3.85 -1.91 5.32
C MET A 38 3.12 -1.33 4.11
N CYS A 39 3.57 -0.20 3.56
CA CYS A 39 3.05 0.31 2.29
C CYS A 39 3.24 -0.71 1.14
N ARG A 40 4.40 -1.38 1.09
CA ARG A 40 4.67 -2.46 0.10
C ARG A 40 3.78 -3.68 0.33
N ASP A 41 3.56 -4.06 1.58
CA ASP A 41 2.65 -5.16 1.93
C ASP A 41 1.20 -4.84 1.58
N LEU A 42 0.77 -3.58 1.74
CA LEU A 42 -0.57 -3.12 1.40
C LEU A 42 -0.85 -3.24 -0.11
N VAL A 43 0.05 -2.73 -0.95
CA VAL A 43 -0.13 -2.75 -2.41
C VAL A 43 0.08 -4.14 -3.03
N SER A 44 0.78 -5.04 -2.33
CA SER A 44 1.02 -6.41 -2.81
C SER A 44 -0.08 -7.41 -2.40
N GLN A 45 -0.89 -7.09 -1.39
CA GLN A 45 -1.83 -8.05 -0.83
C GLN A 45 -3.10 -8.28 -1.66
N LYS A 46 -3.47 -9.55 -1.73
CA LYS A 46 -4.74 -10.05 -2.27
C LYS A 46 -5.58 -10.62 -1.13
N GLY A 47 -6.36 -9.76 -0.47
CA GLY A 47 -7.30 -10.18 0.57
C GLY A 47 -7.86 -9.02 1.39
N GLU A 48 -9.18 -8.83 1.36
CA GLU A 48 -9.85 -7.63 1.88
C GLU A 48 -9.65 -7.40 3.39
N ALA A 49 -9.71 -8.47 4.21
CA ALA A 49 -9.58 -8.35 5.66
C ALA A 49 -8.16 -7.98 6.11
N ARG A 50 -7.14 -8.58 5.48
CA ARG A 50 -5.72 -8.30 5.78
C ARG A 50 -5.31 -6.92 5.25
N GLY A 51 -5.79 -6.57 4.05
CA GLY A 51 -5.57 -5.24 3.46
C GLY A 51 -6.16 -4.12 4.32
N THR A 52 -7.37 -4.31 4.88
CA THR A 52 -7.99 -3.31 5.76
C THR A 52 -7.20 -3.11 7.06
N ALA A 53 -6.70 -4.18 7.67
CA ALA A 53 -5.88 -4.09 8.88
C ALA A 53 -4.56 -3.35 8.63
N ILE A 54 -3.88 -3.66 7.51
CA ILE A 54 -2.62 -2.99 7.14
C ILE A 54 -2.85 -1.53 6.78
N ALA A 55 -3.91 -1.21 6.02
CA ALA A 55 -4.24 0.17 5.69
C ALA A 55 -4.44 1.04 6.94
N ARG A 56 -5.14 0.51 7.96
CA ARG A 56 -5.31 1.21 9.23
C ARG A 56 -3.99 1.43 9.97
N GLU A 57 -3.10 0.45 9.96
CA GLU A 57 -1.79 0.59 10.63
C GLU A 57 -0.87 1.56 9.87
N VAL A 58 -0.88 1.56 8.54
CA VAL A 58 -0.17 2.53 7.71
C VAL A 58 -0.62 3.97 8.03
N VAL A 59 -1.93 4.21 8.08
CA VAL A 59 -2.48 5.54 8.44
C VAL A 59 -2.05 5.92 9.86
N ARG A 60 -2.21 5.01 10.83
CA ARG A 60 -1.79 5.25 12.22
C ARG A 60 -0.31 5.61 12.33
N MET A 61 0.57 4.88 11.64
CA MET A 61 2.01 5.15 11.68
C MET A 61 2.38 6.46 10.99
N TRP A 62 1.71 6.81 9.88
CA TRP A 62 1.89 8.09 9.23
C TRP A 62 1.40 9.27 10.08
N GLU A 63 0.25 9.15 10.77
CA GLU A 63 -0.27 10.20 11.68
C GLU A 63 0.64 10.49 12.88
N ASN A 64 1.49 9.53 13.27
CA ASN A 64 2.44 9.67 14.38
C ASN A 64 3.88 9.94 13.89
N LEU A 65 4.07 10.13 12.58
CA LEU A 65 5.36 10.43 12.00
C LEU A 65 5.80 11.85 12.39
N PRO A 66 7.08 12.10 12.73
CA PRO A 66 7.58 13.46 12.92
C PRO A 66 7.36 14.31 11.66
N ASP A 67 7.10 15.61 11.84
CA ASP A 67 6.82 16.52 10.71
C ASP A 67 7.97 16.56 9.68
N GLU A 68 9.21 16.37 10.14
CA GLU A 68 10.41 16.27 9.30
C GLU A 68 10.39 15.06 8.35
N ASP A 69 9.71 13.97 8.73
CA ASP A 69 9.61 12.75 7.93
C ASP A 69 8.40 12.76 6.98
N ASN A 70 7.47 13.72 7.09
CA ASN A 70 6.33 13.84 6.17
C ASN A 70 6.79 14.05 4.72
N LEU A 71 7.77 14.92 4.50
CA LEU A 71 8.35 15.12 3.17
C LEU A 71 9.04 13.85 2.68
N ARG A 72 9.78 13.17 3.55
CA ARG A 72 10.45 11.90 3.26
C ARG A 72 9.45 10.83 2.83
N PHE A 73 8.27 10.79 3.46
CA PHE A 73 7.18 9.87 3.10
C PHE A 73 6.68 10.13 1.67
N PHE A 74 6.35 11.37 1.32
CA PHE A 74 5.88 11.69 -0.02
C PHE A 74 6.96 11.50 -1.09
N GLN A 75 8.22 11.75 -0.77
CA GLN A 75 9.35 11.42 -1.66
C GLN A 75 9.46 9.91 -1.91
N MET A 76 9.32 9.10 -0.85
CA MET A 76 9.28 7.64 -0.96
C MET A 76 8.10 7.18 -1.82
N MET A 77 6.89 7.72 -1.60
CA MET A 77 5.72 7.42 -2.44
C MET A 77 5.95 7.77 -3.92
N GLN A 78 6.61 8.91 -4.19
CA GLN A 78 6.93 9.32 -5.55
C GLN A 78 7.96 8.39 -6.20
N ASN A 79 8.97 7.92 -5.47
CA ASN A 79 10.08 7.14 -6.02
C ASN A 79 9.74 5.66 -6.15
N ASP A 80 9.10 5.08 -5.13
CA ASP A 80 8.90 3.64 -5.00
C ASP A 80 7.52 3.19 -5.48
N PHE A 81 6.52 4.08 -5.47
CA PHE A 81 5.12 3.76 -5.77
C PHE A 81 4.59 4.46 -7.04
N SER A 82 5.50 4.95 -7.89
CA SER A 82 5.16 5.47 -9.22
C SER A 82 5.11 4.35 -10.27
N ALA A 83 4.49 4.65 -11.41
CA ALA A 83 4.55 3.81 -12.58
C ALA A 83 6.00 3.59 -13.01
N ASP A 84 6.32 2.37 -13.44
CA ASP A 84 7.64 1.99 -13.93
C ASP A 84 7.91 2.73 -15.25
N ARG A 85 8.81 3.71 -15.21
CA ARG A 85 9.13 4.58 -16.36
C ARG A 85 9.59 3.79 -17.58
N ALA A 86 10.29 2.68 -17.40
CA ALA A 86 10.75 1.85 -18.52
C ALA A 86 9.55 1.14 -19.18
N LYS A 87 8.61 0.62 -18.38
CA LYS A 87 7.37 0.03 -18.91
C LYS A 87 6.48 1.05 -19.60
N VAL A 88 6.31 2.24 -19.00
CA VAL A 88 5.55 3.35 -19.60
C VAL A 88 6.15 3.75 -20.94
N THR A 89 7.46 3.98 -20.99
CA THR A 89 8.15 4.39 -22.22
C THR A 89 7.99 3.35 -23.32
N LYS A 90 8.19 2.06 -22.99
CA LYS A 90 8.02 0.96 -23.94
C LYS A 90 6.59 0.88 -24.47
N ALA A 91 5.58 1.03 -23.60
CA ALA A 91 4.18 1.00 -24.01
C ALA A 91 3.81 2.22 -24.87
N ALA A 92 4.34 3.40 -24.53
CA ALA A 92 4.13 4.63 -25.29
C ALA A 92 4.73 4.52 -26.70
N GLU A 93 5.95 3.95 -26.83
CA GLU A 93 6.57 3.69 -28.13
C GLU A 93 5.77 2.68 -28.97
N ALA A 94 5.21 1.64 -28.34
CA ALA A 94 4.37 0.66 -29.05
C ALA A 94 3.09 1.31 -29.58
N PHE A 95 2.39 2.10 -28.75
CA PHE A 95 1.20 2.84 -29.15
C PHE A 95 1.49 3.90 -30.22
N ALA A 96 2.62 4.60 -30.14
CA ALA A 96 3.02 5.58 -31.15
C ALA A 96 3.28 4.93 -32.52
N LYS A 97 3.76 3.67 -32.55
CA LYS A 97 3.97 2.90 -33.80
C LYS A 97 2.68 2.31 -34.36
N ASP A 98 1.79 1.84 -33.47
CA ASP A 98 0.49 1.28 -33.82
C ASP A 98 -0.56 1.76 -32.80
N PRO A 99 -1.37 2.79 -33.15
CA PRO A 99 -2.34 3.40 -32.25
C PRO A 99 -3.64 2.59 -32.15
N SER A 100 -3.52 1.28 -31.96
CA SER A 100 -4.63 0.35 -31.81
C SER A 100 -5.14 0.29 -30.37
N GLU A 101 -6.41 -0.07 -30.19
CA GLU A 101 -7.05 -0.24 -28.87
C GLU A 101 -6.24 -1.17 -27.91
N PRO A 102 -5.68 -2.31 -28.37
CA PRO A 102 -4.82 -3.13 -27.50
C PRO A 102 -3.59 -2.39 -26.99
N ASN A 103 -2.91 -1.59 -27.83
CA ASN A 103 -1.74 -0.84 -27.41
C ASN A 103 -2.12 0.33 -26.48
N LEU A 104 -3.28 0.95 -26.70
CA LEU A 104 -3.83 1.96 -25.78
C LEU A 104 -4.11 1.36 -24.40
N ALA A 105 -4.70 0.16 -24.34
CA ALA A 105 -4.96 -0.53 -23.08
C ALA A 105 -3.65 -0.85 -22.32
N VAL A 106 -2.61 -1.32 -23.04
CA VAL A 106 -1.29 -1.58 -22.45
C VAL A 106 -0.65 -0.29 -21.92
N LEU A 107 -0.70 0.82 -22.68
CA LEU A 107 -0.20 2.11 -22.24
C LEU A 107 -0.95 2.63 -21.01
N THR A 108 -2.27 2.52 -21.01
CA THR A 108 -3.12 2.94 -19.88
C THR A 108 -2.72 2.20 -18.62
N HIS A 109 -2.64 0.87 -18.68
CA HIS A 109 -2.24 0.05 -17.53
C HIS A 109 -0.80 0.32 -17.08
N ALA A 110 0.15 0.46 -18.01
CA ALA A 110 1.53 0.73 -17.67
C ALA A 110 1.74 2.11 -17.02
N SER A 111 0.87 3.08 -17.33
CA SER A 111 0.92 4.45 -16.82
C SER A 111 0.26 4.62 -15.45
N GLU A 112 -0.47 3.61 -14.99
CA GLU A 112 -1.10 3.62 -13.69
C GLU A 112 -0.04 3.39 -12.58
N PRO A 113 0.15 4.34 -11.66
CA PRO A 113 1.03 4.15 -10.52
C PRO A 113 0.37 3.21 -9.48
N VAL A 114 1.19 2.57 -8.65
CA VAL A 114 0.69 1.64 -7.61
C VAL A 114 0.20 2.33 -6.33
N ARG A 115 0.42 3.65 -6.21
CA ARG A 115 0.02 4.47 -5.05
C ARG A 115 -1.46 4.82 -5.02
#